data_AF-A0A9D7EU33-F1
#
_entry.id   AF-A0A9D7EU33-F1
#
_cell.length_a   1.000
_cell.length_b   1.000
_cell.length_c   1.000
_cell.angle_alpha   90.00
_cell.angle_beta   90.00
_cell.angle_gamma   90.00
#
_symmetry.space_group_name_H-M   'P 1'
#
loop_
_entity.id
_entity.type
_entity.pdbx_description
1 polymer ?
#
loop_
_entity_poly.entity_id
_entity_poly.type
_entity_poly.pdbx_seq_one_letter_code
_entity_poly.pdbx_strand_id
1 'polypeptide(L)'
;MITKKEFIQDNPSSATSAWLLADMMLRSQVSNEKATALFSKINKEKLVGTSFYIEAAKRVDGISATAVGKQVPAIISGNTYDGKNFDLASLKGKYVVIDFWGTWCGPCIAGMPKMKEYLDKYKSKMEILGVASESDDGTRWKKFITDKPEYNCHHVLSRRRRMKIIF
;
A
#
# COMPACT_ATOMS: atom_id res chain seq x y z
N MET A 1 -11.95 -33.07 -0.35
CA MET A 1 -10.92 -32.16 -0.88
C MET A 1 -10.61 -31.15 0.23
N ILE A 2 -9.37 -31.05 0.70
CA ILE A 2 -8.99 -30.13 1.78
C ILE A 2 -8.86 -28.72 1.21
N THR A 3 -9.47 -27.72 1.86
CA THR A 3 -9.36 -26.32 1.44
C THR A 3 -7.99 -25.74 1.82
N LYS A 4 -7.56 -24.67 1.13
CA LYS A 4 -6.32 -23.95 1.49
C LYS A 4 -6.28 -23.54 2.98
N LYS A 5 -7.43 -23.15 3.54
CA LYS A 5 -7.55 -22.68 4.94
C LYS A 5 -7.37 -23.81 5.94
N GLU A 6 -8.01 -24.96 5.70
CA GLU A 6 -7.85 -26.16 6.53
C GLU A 6 -6.40 -26.64 6.49
N PHE A 7 -5.79 -26.71 5.31
CA PHE A 7 -4.39 -27.10 5.18
C PHE A 7 -3.45 -26.25 6.04
N ILE A 8 -3.63 -24.92 6.04
CA ILE A 8 -2.82 -23.99 6.85
C ILE A 8 -2.98 -24.29 8.34
N GLN A 9 -4.22 -24.57 8.80
CA GLN A 9 -4.50 -24.84 10.20
C GLN A 9 -3.89 -26.16 10.66
N ASP A 10 -3.95 -27.19 9.82
CA ASP A 10 -3.47 -28.54 10.15
C ASP A 10 -1.94 -28.65 10.01
N ASN A 11 -1.31 -27.76 9.23
CA ASN A 11 0.12 -27.81 8.91
C ASN A 11 0.85 -26.50 9.24
N PRO A 12 0.81 -25.99 10.49
CA PRO A 12 1.32 -24.66 10.83
C PRO A 12 2.84 -24.51 10.68
N SER A 13 3.59 -25.62 10.65
CA SER A 13 5.04 -25.63 10.46
C SER A 13 5.48 -25.76 8.99
N SER A 14 4.53 -25.94 8.06
CA SER A 14 4.85 -26.13 6.65
C SER A 14 5.13 -24.79 5.95
N ALA A 15 6.21 -24.72 5.18
CA ALA A 15 6.50 -23.57 4.32
C ALA A 15 5.37 -23.32 3.30
N THR A 16 4.67 -24.39 2.87
CA THR A 16 3.49 -24.29 2.01
C THR A 16 2.34 -23.55 2.69
N SER A 17 2.18 -23.68 4.01
CA SER A 17 1.15 -22.94 4.76
C SER A 17 1.43 -21.44 4.77
N ALA A 18 2.69 -21.04 4.99
CA ALA A 18 3.10 -19.64 4.88
C ALA A 18 2.95 -19.10 3.46
N TRP A 19 3.31 -19.89 2.44
CA TRP A 19 3.13 -19.51 1.03
C TRP A 19 1.65 -19.35 0.66
N LEU A 20 0.81 -20.33 1.00
CA LEU A 20 -0.63 -20.30 0.72
C LEU A 20 -1.28 -19.07 1.35
N LEU A 21 -0.91 -18.76 2.60
CA LEU A 21 -1.44 -17.57 3.26
C LEU A 21 -0.99 -16.29 2.53
N ALA A 22 0.30 -16.16 2.22
CA ALA A 22 0.82 -14.99 1.49
C ALA A 22 0.15 -14.81 0.11
N ASP A 23 -0.04 -15.90 -0.64
CA ASP A 23 -0.75 -15.91 -1.94
C ASP A 23 -2.21 -15.50 -1.78
N MET A 24 -2.92 -16.08 -0.80
CA MET A 24 -4.31 -15.77 -0.53
C MET A 24 -4.49 -14.30 -0.14
N MET A 25 -3.59 -13.73 0.65
CA MET A 25 -3.61 -12.31 1.00
C MET A 25 -3.35 -11.42 -0.22
N LEU A 26 -2.33 -11.76 -1.03
CA LEU A 26 -1.99 -10.99 -2.24
C LEU A 26 -3.14 -10.96 -3.25
N ARG A 27 -3.86 -12.08 -3.40
CA ARG A 27 -4.98 -12.22 -4.34
C ARG A 27 -6.33 -11.84 -3.75
N SER A 28 -6.36 -11.29 -2.53
CA SER A 28 -7.59 -10.95 -1.81
C SER A 28 -8.59 -12.12 -1.70
N GLN A 29 -8.10 -13.36 -1.57
CA GLN A 29 -8.91 -14.58 -1.41
C GLN A 29 -9.33 -14.84 0.05
N VAL A 30 -8.86 -14.00 0.97
CA VAL A 30 -9.12 -14.09 2.41
C VAL A 30 -9.27 -12.68 2.97
N SER A 31 -10.20 -12.50 3.90
CA SER A 31 -10.36 -11.21 4.58
C SER A 31 -9.18 -10.95 5.52
N ASN A 32 -8.96 -9.68 5.86
CA ASN A 32 -7.87 -9.27 6.76
C ASN A 32 -7.97 -9.96 8.13
N GLU A 33 -9.18 -10.08 8.69
CA GLU A 33 -9.40 -10.71 10.00
C GLU A 33 -9.04 -12.19 9.94
N LYS A 34 -9.49 -12.90 8.89
CA LYS A 34 -9.19 -14.31 8.69
C LYS A 34 -7.71 -14.54 8.40
N ALA A 35 -7.07 -13.66 7.64
CA ALA A 35 -5.65 -13.74 7.35
C ALA A 35 -4.80 -13.62 8.62
N THR A 36 -5.09 -12.63 9.46
CA THR A 36 -4.40 -12.43 10.75
C THR A 36 -4.61 -13.62 11.68
N ALA A 37 -5.83 -14.18 11.76
CA ALA A 37 -6.11 -15.36 12.57
C ALA A 37 -5.43 -16.65 12.06
N LEU A 38 -5.25 -16.79 10.74
CA LEU A 38 -4.48 -17.90 10.16
C LEU A 38 -2.99 -17.70 10.40
N PHE A 39 -2.49 -16.47 10.24
CA PHE A 39 -1.09 -16.13 10.47
C PHE A 39 -0.66 -16.41 11.91
N SER A 40 -1.50 -16.08 12.90
CA SER A 40 -1.18 -16.32 14.31
C SER A 40 -1.02 -17.80 14.68
N LYS A 41 -1.51 -18.72 13.84
CA LYS A 41 -1.33 -20.17 14.01
C LYS A 41 -0.05 -20.69 13.35
N ILE A 42 0.57 -19.94 12.44
CA ILE A 42 1.80 -20.36 11.76
C ILE A 42 2.95 -20.43 12.76
N ASN A 43 3.75 -21.49 12.69
CA ASN A 43 4.92 -21.66 13.54
C ASN A 43 6.03 -20.69 13.12
N LYS A 44 6.11 -19.56 13.82
CA LYS A 44 7.12 -18.53 13.62
C LYS A 44 8.55 -19.07 13.76
N GLU A 45 8.83 -19.86 14.80
CA GLU A 45 10.18 -20.33 15.10
C GLU A 45 10.80 -21.09 13.91
N LYS A 46 9.99 -21.91 13.23
CA LYS A 46 10.43 -22.67 12.06
C LYS A 46 10.47 -21.86 10.77
N LEU A 47 9.64 -20.83 10.63
CA LEU A 47 9.37 -20.20 9.34
C LEU A 47 9.84 -18.75 9.22
N VAL A 48 10.29 -18.11 10.31
CA VAL A 48 10.69 -16.69 10.33
C VAL A 48 11.75 -16.31 9.30
N GLY A 49 12.63 -17.24 8.92
CA GLY A 49 13.66 -17.04 7.89
C GLY A 49 13.19 -17.19 6.45
N THR A 50 11.95 -17.64 6.22
CA THR A 50 11.41 -17.86 4.87
C THR A 50 10.84 -16.58 4.28
N SER A 51 11.03 -16.38 2.97
CA SER A 51 10.43 -15.24 2.26
C SER A 51 8.91 -15.20 2.40
N PHE A 52 8.25 -16.37 2.37
CA PHE A 52 6.80 -16.46 2.50
C PHE A 52 6.27 -15.99 3.86
N TYR A 53 6.93 -16.41 4.95
CA TYR A 53 6.57 -15.91 6.28
C TYR A 53 6.79 -14.41 6.37
N ILE A 54 7.94 -13.91 5.91
CA ILE A 54 8.27 -12.47 5.95
C ILE A 54 7.23 -11.66 5.16
N GLU A 55 6.81 -12.14 3.99
CA GLU A 55 5.82 -11.46 3.15
C GLU A 55 4.40 -11.51 3.73
N ALA A 56 4.02 -12.60 4.41
CA ALA A 56 2.76 -12.67 5.15
C ALA A 56 2.79 -11.76 6.39
N ALA A 57 3.90 -11.79 7.15
CA ALA A 57 4.11 -10.96 8.35
C ALA A 57 3.97 -9.47 8.01
N LYS A 58 4.68 -9.00 6.98
CA LYS A 58 4.59 -7.60 6.51
C LYS A 58 3.16 -7.18 6.17
N ARG A 59 2.37 -8.08 5.58
CA ARG A 59 0.97 -7.79 5.25
C ARG A 59 0.10 -7.74 6.49
N VAL A 60 0.31 -8.64 7.45
CA VAL A 60 -0.40 -8.62 8.75
C VAL A 60 -0.05 -7.35 9.54
N ASP A 61 1.22 -6.96 9.56
CA ASP A 61 1.67 -5.71 10.17
C ASP A 61 1.00 -4.51 9.48
N GLY A 62 0.95 -4.53 8.14
CA GLY A 62 0.27 -3.51 7.35
C GLY A 62 -1.24 -3.41 7.64
N ILE A 63 -1.93 -4.54 7.80
CA ILE A 63 -3.35 -4.59 8.22
C ILE A 63 -3.53 -3.89 9.57
N SER A 64 -2.67 -4.20 10.55
CA SER A 64 -2.74 -3.59 11.88
C SER A 64 -2.44 -2.09 11.85
N ALA A 65 -1.41 -1.68 11.09
CA ALA A 65 -0.99 -0.29 10.97
C ALA A 65 -1.99 0.60 10.23
N THR A 66 -2.88 0.01 9.41
CA THR A 66 -3.87 0.74 8.59
C THR A 66 -5.31 0.47 8.99
N ALA A 67 -5.54 -0.18 10.15
CA ALA A 67 -6.88 -0.47 10.64
C ALA A 67 -7.67 0.80 10.97
N VAL A 68 -9.01 0.73 10.89
CA VAL A 68 -9.89 1.86 11.21
C VAL A 68 -9.63 2.35 12.64
N GLY A 69 -9.48 3.67 12.80
CA GLY A 69 -9.17 4.31 14.07
C GLY A 69 -7.68 4.32 14.44
N LYS A 70 -6.81 3.66 13.66
CA LYS A 70 -5.37 3.79 13.83
C LYS A 70 -4.87 5.08 13.19
N GLN A 71 -3.83 5.64 13.81
CA GLN A 71 -3.11 6.75 13.23
C GLN A 71 -2.37 6.27 11.98
N VAL A 72 -2.51 7.01 10.87
CA VAL A 72 -1.79 6.72 9.64
C VAL A 72 -0.27 6.76 9.88
N PRO A 73 0.51 5.80 9.34
CA PRO A 73 1.97 5.86 9.38
C PRO A 73 2.50 7.17 8.81
N ALA A 74 3.62 7.66 9.34
CA ALA A 74 4.24 8.87 8.82
C ALA A 74 4.69 8.64 7.37
N ILE A 75 4.29 9.55 6.46
CA ILE A 75 4.74 9.56 5.07
C ILE A 75 5.51 10.86 4.85
N ILE A 76 6.84 10.73 4.81
CA ILE A 76 7.77 11.83 4.54
C ILE A 76 8.58 11.43 3.31
N SER A 77 8.61 12.30 2.30
CA SER A 77 9.30 12.04 1.04
C SER A 77 9.90 13.30 0.44
N GLY A 78 11.17 13.23 0.02
CA GLY A 78 11.79 14.23 -0.85
C GLY A 78 11.66 13.91 -2.34
N ASN A 79 11.04 12.78 -2.70
CA ASN A 79 10.84 12.38 -4.09
C ASN A 79 9.48 12.87 -4.61
N THR A 80 9.26 14.18 -4.60
CA THR A 80 8.07 14.80 -5.18
C THR A 80 8.32 15.16 -6.65
N TYR A 81 7.24 15.35 -7.40
CA TYR A 81 7.35 15.75 -8.81
C TYR A 81 7.97 17.14 -8.96
N ASP A 82 7.75 18.04 -8.00
CA ASP A 82 8.25 19.42 -7.96
C ASP A 82 9.58 19.59 -7.20
N GLY A 83 10.11 18.52 -6.61
CA GLY A 83 11.38 18.51 -5.89
C GLY A 83 11.31 19.08 -4.47
N LYS A 84 10.14 19.46 -3.96
CA LYS A 84 9.96 19.90 -2.57
C LYS A 84 9.84 18.71 -1.63
N ASN A 85 10.18 18.91 -0.36
CA ASN A 85 9.89 17.90 0.65
C ASN A 85 8.38 17.86 0.94
N PHE A 86 7.84 16.66 1.03
CA PHE A 86 6.45 16.40 1.40
C PHE A 86 6.40 15.69 2.76
N ASP A 87 5.49 16.14 3.61
CA ASP A 87 5.13 15.50 4.87
C ASP A 87 3.60 15.43 4.95
N LEU A 88 3.05 14.22 5.09
CA LEU A 88 1.61 14.00 5.24
C LEU A 88 1.03 14.76 6.45
N ALA A 89 1.82 15.01 7.50
CA ALA A 89 1.37 15.78 8.65
C ALA A 89 1.00 17.22 8.30
N SER A 90 1.54 17.78 7.20
CA SER A 90 1.16 19.11 6.71
C SER A 90 -0.29 19.22 6.25
N LEU A 91 -0.95 18.08 5.98
CA LEU A 91 -2.35 18.02 5.54
C LEU A 91 -3.33 17.77 6.70
N LYS A 92 -2.85 17.78 7.95
CA LYS A 92 -3.70 17.59 9.13
C LYS A 92 -4.85 18.62 9.16
N GLY A 93 -6.03 18.14 9.54
CA GLY A 93 -7.27 18.92 9.55
C GLY A 93 -8.10 18.80 8.27
N LYS A 94 -7.55 18.19 7.21
CA LYS A 94 -8.30 17.80 6.02
C LYS A 94 -8.50 16.28 5.95
N TYR A 95 -9.51 15.85 5.23
CA TYR A 95 -9.61 14.47 4.76
C TYR A 95 -8.53 14.24 3.72
N VAL A 96 -7.72 13.19 3.87
CA VAL A 96 -6.67 12.88 2.90
C VAL A 96 -6.96 11.53 2.28
N VAL A 97 -7.09 11.51 0.95
CA VAL A 97 -7.15 10.27 0.18
C VAL A 97 -5.74 9.93 -0.27
N ILE A 98 -5.25 8.75 0.13
CA ILE A 98 -3.96 8.24 -0.29
C ILE A 98 -4.21 7.26 -1.44
N ASP A 99 -3.74 7.60 -2.64
CA ASP A 99 -3.93 6.82 -3.85
C ASP A 99 -2.61 6.18 -4.29
N PHE A 100 -2.53 4.85 -4.24
CA PHE A 100 -1.35 4.10 -4.67
C PHE A 100 -1.49 3.71 -6.13
N TRP A 101 -0.62 4.23 -6.99
CA TRP A 101 -0.77 4.10 -8.45
C TRP A 101 0.58 3.93 -9.17
N GLY A 102 0.55 3.87 -10.49
CA GLY A 102 1.73 3.91 -11.36
C GLY A 102 1.32 4.13 -12.81
N THR A 103 2.24 4.63 -13.65
CA THR A 103 1.98 4.91 -15.08
C THR A 103 1.65 3.64 -15.88
N TRP A 104 2.02 2.48 -15.38
CA TRP A 104 1.69 1.16 -15.92
C TRP A 104 0.32 0.64 -15.47
N CYS A 105 -0.33 1.27 -14.48
CA CYS A 105 -1.63 0.85 -13.97
C CYS A 105 -2.77 1.50 -14.76
N GLY A 106 -3.24 0.81 -15.81
CA GLY A 106 -4.35 1.27 -16.65
C GLY A 106 -5.62 1.68 -15.87
N PRO A 107 -6.15 0.84 -14.96
CA PRO A 107 -7.31 1.19 -14.13
C PRO A 107 -7.07 2.42 -13.25
N CYS A 108 -5.86 2.59 -12.71
CA CYS A 108 -5.52 3.76 -11.89
C CYS A 108 -5.63 5.05 -12.71
N ILE A 109 -5.05 5.06 -13.92
CA ILE A 109 -5.11 6.22 -14.82
C ILE A 109 -6.56 6.52 -15.23
N ALA A 110 -7.35 5.49 -15.53
CA ALA A 110 -8.76 5.65 -15.88
C ALA A 110 -9.61 6.24 -14.74
N GLY A 111 -9.19 6.06 -13.47
CA GLY A 111 -9.86 6.63 -12.29
C GLY A 111 -9.49 8.09 -11.98
N MET A 112 -8.37 8.60 -12.51
CA MET A 112 -7.88 9.95 -12.21
C MET A 112 -8.87 11.08 -12.52
N PRO A 113 -9.63 11.06 -13.64
CA PRO A 113 -10.65 12.09 -13.91
C PRO A 113 -11.69 12.20 -12.79
N LYS A 114 -12.12 11.07 -12.22
CA LYS A 114 -13.10 11.07 -11.12
C LYS A 114 -12.48 11.58 -9.82
N MET A 115 -11.23 11.23 -9.56
CA MET A 115 -10.49 11.75 -8.41
C MET A 115 -10.33 13.27 -8.48
N LYS A 116 -10.05 13.80 -9.67
CA LYS A 116 -10.02 15.24 -9.92
C LYS A 116 -11.37 15.90 -9.60
N GLU A 117 -12.48 15.34 -10.10
CA GLU A 117 -13.83 15.86 -9.82
C GLU A 117 -14.10 15.97 -8.31
N TYR A 118 -13.70 14.96 -7.53
CA TYR A 118 -13.86 15.00 -6.07
C TYR A 118 -12.96 16.04 -5.41
N LEU A 119 -11.71 16.18 -5.87
CA LEU A 119 -10.80 17.21 -5.37
C LEU A 119 -11.39 18.61 -5.62
N ASP A 120 -11.89 18.87 -6.82
CA ASP A 120 -12.48 20.16 -7.19
C ASP A 120 -13.74 20.44 -6.34
N LYS A 121 -14.58 19.43 -6.12
CA LYS A 121 -15.80 19.52 -5.29
C LYS A 121 -15.51 19.75 -3.80
N TYR A 122 -14.45 19.16 -3.27
CA TYR A 122 -14.13 19.15 -1.84
C TYR A 122 -12.83 19.87 -1.47
N LYS A 123 -12.31 20.75 -2.33
CA LYS A 123 -11.00 21.43 -2.18
C LYS A 123 -10.70 22.06 -0.81
N SER A 124 -11.72 22.51 -0.08
CA SER A 124 -11.56 23.10 1.25
C SER A 124 -11.48 22.08 2.38
N LYS A 125 -11.90 20.83 2.13
CA LYS A 125 -12.04 19.77 3.13
C LYS A 125 -11.18 18.54 2.82
N MET A 126 -10.75 18.35 1.58
CA MET A 126 -10.09 17.13 1.12
C MET A 126 -8.85 17.44 0.31
N GLU A 127 -7.83 16.58 0.45
CA GLU A 127 -6.64 16.54 -0.38
C GLU A 127 -6.39 15.11 -0.88
N ILE A 128 -5.63 15.00 -1.95
CA ILE A 128 -5.19 13.71 -2.51
C ILE A 128 -3.66 13.65 -2.48
N LEU A 129 -3.14 12.54 -1.94
CA LEU A 129 -1.74 12.15 -2.04
C LEU A 129 -1.60 10.96 -2.98
N GLY A 130 -1.05 11.19 -4.17
CA GLY A 130 -0.66 10.13 -5.10
C GLY A 130 0.69 9.54 -4.72
N VAL A 131 0.73 8.26 -4.39
CA VAL A 131 1.95 7.49 -4.13
C VAL A 131 2.24 6.59 -5.33
N ALA A 132 3.14 7.05 -6.20
CA ALA A 132 3.47 6.34 -7.44
C ALA A 132 4.53 5.27 -7.21
N SER A 133 4.32 4.06 -7.74
CA SER A 133 5.33 3.01 -7.82
C SER A 133 5.71 2.79 -9.27
N GLU A 134 6.97 3.02 -9.60
CA GLU A 134 7.51 2.85 -10.96
C GLU A 134 8.59 1.78 -11.01
N SER A 135 8.72 1.15 -12.18
CA SER A 135 9.86 0.26 -12.48
C SER A 135 11.12 1.03 -12.86
N ASP A 136 10.98 2.26 -13.35
CA ASP A 136 12.09 3.13 -13.69
C ASP A 136 12.47 4.05 -12.52
N ASP A 137 13.26 5.07 -12.82
CA ASP A 137 13.69 6.07 -11.86
C ASP A 137 12.62 7.16 -11.58
N GLY A 138 11.37 6.94 -11.99
CA GLY A 138 10.28 7.90 -11.91
C GLY A 138 10.25 8.90 -13.06
N THR A 139 11.09 8.74 -14.09
CA THR A 139 11.08 9.61 -15.28
C THR A 139 9.71 9.59 -15.95
N ARG A 140 9.11 8.42 -16.17
CA ARG A 140 7.77 8.33 -16.76
C ARG A 140 6.70 8.98 -15.89
N TRP A 141 6.72 8.71 -14.59
CA TRP A 141 5.78 9.31 -13.64
C TRP A 141 5.87 10.84 -13.63
N LYS A 142 7.08 11.38 -13.52
CA LYS A 142 7.30 12.83 -13.51
C LYS A 142 6.84 13.47 -14.81
N LYS A 143 7.14 12.84 -15.96
CA LYS A 143 6.63 13.28 -17.27
C LYS A 143 5.12 13.26 -17.32
N PHE A 144 4.48 12.17 -16.90
CA PHE A 144 3.02 12.02 -16.94
C PHE A 144 2.31 13.13 -16.15
N ILE A 145 2.78 13.41 -14.94
CA ILE A 145 2.22 14.46 -14.07
C ILE A 145 2.51 15.86 -14.64
N THR A 146 3.73 16.11 -15.12
CA THR A 146 4.06 17.41 -15.74
C THR A 146 3.26 17.69 -17.00
N ASP A 147 3.01 16.67 -17.84
CA ASP A 147 2.24 16.80 -19.07
C ASP A 147 0.72 16.97 -18.81
N LYS A 148 0.24 16.64 -17.60
CA LYS A 148 -1.18 16.67 -17.22
C LYS A 148 -1.37 17.45 -15.92
N PRO A 149 -1.19 18.79 -15.97
CA PRO A 149 -1.23 19.62 -14.78
C PRO A 149 -2.57 19.60 -14.05
N GLU A 150 -3.65 19.19 -14.72
CA GLU A 150 -4.96 18.99 -14.12
C GLU A 150 -4.99 17.91 -13.02
N TYR A 151 -3.99 17.02 -13.01
CA TYR A 151 -3.77 15.98 -12.00
C TYR A 151 -2.62 16.30 -11.04
N ASN A 152 -2.07 17.53 -11.07
CA ASN A 152 -1.03 17.97 -10.14
C ASN A 152 -1.62 18.22 -8.74
N CYS A 153 -1.82 17.15 -7.98
CA CYS A 153 -1.96 17.19 -6.53
C CYS A 153 -0.63 16.84 -5.85
N HIS A 154 -0.64 16.51 -4.55
CA HIS A 154 0.55 16.00 -3.90
C HIS A 154 0.93 14.65 -4.50
N HIS A 155 2.06 14.56 -5.18
CA HIS A 155 2.57 13.29 -5.71
C HIS A 155 3.96 13.00 -5.18
N VAL A 156 4.16 11.76 -4.71
CA VAL A 156 5.43 11.23 -4.25
C VAL A 156 5.76 9.93 -4.96
N LEU A 157 7.04 9.70 -5.24
CA LEU A 157 7.53 8.44 -5.78
C LEU A 157 7.94 7.49 -4.65
N SER A 158 7.29 6.33 -4.61
CA SER A 158 7.60 5.21 -3.72
C SER A 158 8.92 4.56 -4.12
N ARG A 159 10.00 4.93 -3.43
CA ARG A 159 11.29 4.24 -3.55
C ARG A 159 11.82 3.85 -2.19
N ARG A 160 12.22 2.58 -2.07
CA ARG A 160 12.75 1.94 -0.84
C ARG A 160 13.92 2.70 -0.17
N ARG A 161 14.68 3.52 -0.90
CA ARG A 161 15.85 4.25 -0.37
C ARG A 161 15.57 5.65 0.17
N ARG A 162 14.43 6.27 -0.15
CA ARG A 162 14.18 7.70 0.18
C ARG A 162 12.78 8.01 0.70
N MET A 163 11.85 7.07 0.64
CA MET A 163 10.56 7.19 1.32
C MET A 163 10.63 6.37 2.61
N LYS A 164 10.58 7.05 3.76
CA LYS A 164 10.46 6.39 5.07
C LYS A 164 8.99 6.30 5.40
N ILE A 165 8.40 5.12 5.21
CA ILE A 165 7.17 4.76 5.91
C ILE A 165 7.64 4.17 7.24
N ILE A 166 7.45 4.93 8.32
CA ILE A 166 7.81 4.48 9.66
C ILE A 166 6.58 3.76 10.22
N PHE A 167 6.70 2.44 10.38
CA PHE A 167 5.72 1.59 11.07
C PHE A 167 6.05 1.54 12.56
#